data_AF-A0A7W8FJM2-F1
#
_entry.id   AF-A0A7W8FJM2-F1
#
_cell.length_a   1.000
_cell.length_b   1.000
_cell.length_c   1.000
_cell.angle_alpha   90.00
_cell.angle_beta   90.00
_cell.angle_gamma   90.00
#
_symmetry.space_group_name_H-M   'P 1'
#
loop_
_entity.id
_entity.type
_entity.pdbx_description
1 polymer ?
#
loop_
_entity_poly.entity_id
_entity_poly.type
_entity_poly.pdbx_seq_one_letter_code
_entity_poly.pdbx_strand_id
1 'polypeptide(L)'
;MAPTPDKMRRPGYAPAANVGVGRRGLHTRDRILACAAEVFLANGFHGTSLDTIAKAANASRATVYQYFAGKDDIFRELSAVAERDVLVHGEQLGELGPTIDGVGALHRWLVEWATIYDTHAATFAEYPGIGNELAVIDTGTVAEDFHHVVTQRLRGARVQGLDVDDAAAVLGRIPHMVNLYRHRTMFPLPAREVVSASLTVALQLMLFPETPAAVLRVVGPHDVRESVTTPLVVADRTESTPAVIDPPLSPIGQDVLSVSSALFAERGYYAVGMEDIAAAADLSRATLYRYFSTKVEILAELTRQATAEIEEHAAALPRTAAGSLIDWMLGYVRFHRTYRGVIRAWLDGTVAEQLSDAAVEHGIGAIHRAVGALLDTVELPAGLDDQVAGAVFLAVLGRMTEPTAATAPDSDERAAELMANLLRRSLLRQLKA
;
A
#
# COMPACT_ATOMS: atom_id res chain seq x y z
N MET A 1 11.90 16.81 -67.31
CA MET A 1 12.33 16.58 -65.91
C MET A 1 11.15 15.99 -65.16
N ALA A 2 11.23 14.72 -64.78
CA ALA A 2 10.23 14.11 -63.92
C ALA A 2 10.31 14.75 -62.52
N PRO A 3 9.18 15.02 -61.84
CA PRO A 3 9.20 15.57 -60.49
C PRO A 3 9.81 14.53 -59.56
N THR A 4 10.87 14.93 -58.86
CA THR A 4 11.49 14.16 -57.78
C THR A 4 10.38 13.75 -56.81
N PRO A 5 10.22 12.46 -56.47
CA PRO A 5 9.20 12.06 -55.53
C PRO A 5 9.47 12.76 -54.20
N ASP A 6 8.44 13.48 -53.77
CA ASP A 6 8.32 14.13 -52.48
C ASP A 6 8.83 13.16 -51.41
N LYS A 7 9.86 13.57 -50.66
CA LYS A 7 10.26 12.85 -49.45
C LYS A 7 9.12 13.06 -48.47
N MET A 8 8.10 12.19 -48.58
CA MET A 8 6.99 12.09 -47.66
C MET A 8 7.57 12.12 -46.25
N ARG A 9 7.40 13.27 -45.62
CA ARG A 9 7.74 13.52 -44.22
C ARG A 9 6.93 12.51 -43.43
N ARG A 10 7.60 11.51 -42.85
CA ARG A 10 6.94 10.44 -42.09
C ARG A 10 6.11 11.07 -40.96
N PRO A 11 4.82 10.70 -40.82
CA PRO A 11 4.02 11.13 -39.67
C PRO A 11 4.68 10.69 -38.36
N GLY A 12 4.43 11.44 -37.28
CA GLY A 12 4.91 11.15 -35.92
C GLY A 12 4.54 9.74 -35.43
N TYR A 13 5.30 9.24 -34.45
CA TYR A 13 6.00 7.96 -34.57
C TYR A 13 5.40 6.74 -33.85
N ALA A 14 4.29 6.86 -33.11
CA ALA A 14 3.57 5.72 -32.53
C ALA A 14 2.11 5.69 -33.04
N PRO A 15 1.67 4.69 -33.82
CA PRO A 15 0.26 4.51 -34.14
C PRO A 15 -0.51 4.08 -32.88
N ALA A 16 -1.71 4.61 -32.65
CA ALA A 16 -2.54 4.35 -31.45
C ALA A 16 -2.85 2.85 -31.18
N ALA A 17 -2.57 1.95 -32.12
CA ALA A 17 -2.71 0.51 -31.94
C ALA A 17 -1.56 -0.31 -32.58
N ASN A 18 -0.43 0.34 -32.95
CA ASN A 18 0.67 -0.34 -33.67
C ASN A 18 0.21 -1.19 -34.89
N VAL A 19 -0.87 -0.76 -35.55
CA VAL A 19 -1.49 -1.48 -36.68
C VAL A 19 -0.50 -1.54 -37.84
N GLY A 20 -0.01 -2.76 -38.16
CA GLY A 20 0.98 -2.99 -39.21
C GLY A 20 2.40 -3.30 -38.73
N VAL A 21 2.64 -3.39 -37.41
CA VAL A 21 3.91 -3.86 -36.87
C VAL A 21 4.03 -5.38 -37.08
N GLY A 22 5.04 -5.81 -37.84
CA GLY A 22 5.32 -7.25 -38.05
C GLY A 22 5.83 -7.94 -36.78
N ARG A 23 5.84 -9.28 -36.76
CA ARG A 23 6.20 -10.11 -35.59
C ARG A 23 7.47 -9.68 -34.83
N ARG A 24 8.53 -9.26 -35.54
CA ARG A 24 9.78 -8.79 -34.92
C ARG A 24 9.61 -7.46 -34.17
N GLY A 25 8.77 -6.56 -34.68
CA GLY A 25 8.47 -5.30 -34.02
C GLY A 25 7.62 -5.49 -32.77
N LEU A 26 6.68 -6.44 -32.77
CA LEU A 26 5.95 -6.84 -31.56
C LEU A 26 6.89 -7.37 -30.48
N HIS A 27 7.80 -8.29 -30.82
CA HIS A 27 8.82 -8.75 -29.86
C HIS A 27 9.70 -7.61 -29.31
N THR A 28 10.00 -6.59 -30.12
CA THR A 28 10.79 -5.43 -29.67
C THR A 28 9.98 -4.56 -28.71
N ARG A 29 8.70 -4.35 -29.03
CA ARG A 29 7.74 -3.62 -28.19
C ARG A 29 7.52 -4.30 -26.85
N ASP A 30 7.29 -5.61 -26.83
CA ASP A 30 7.08 -6.39 -25.61
C ASP A 30 8.32 -6.35 -24.72
N ARG A 31 9.51 -6.42 -25.33
CA ARG A 31 10.77 -6.25 -24.61
C ARG A 31 10.91 -4.85 -24.00
N ILE A 32 10.47 -3.80 -24.71
CA ILE A 32 10.49 -2.44 -24.16
C ILE A 32 9.52 -2.33 -22.98
N LEU A 33 8.31 -2.90 -23.06
CA LEU A 33 7.34 -2.93 -21.96
C LEU A 33 7.88 -3.66 -20.73
N ALA A 34 8.45 -4.86 -20.91
CA ALA A 34 9.02 -5.65 -19.82
C ALA A 34 10.17 -4.90 -19.12
N CYS A 35 11.13 -4.36 -19.89
CA CYS A 35 12.20 -3.57 -19.31
C CYS A 35 11.69 -2.27 -18.66
N ALA A 36 10.64 -1.65 -19.20
CA ALA A 36 10.07 -0.47 -18.58
C ALA A 36 9.42 -0.79 -17.22
N ALA A 37 8.70 -1.92 -17.10
CA ALA A 37 8.15 -2.37 -15.83
C ALA A 37 9.26 -2.56 -14.77
N GLU A 38 10.37 -3.21 -15.12
CA GLU A 38 11.53 -3.35 -14.22
C GLU A 38 12.11 -1.99 -13.79
N VAL A 39 12.25 -1.06 -14.73
CA VAL A 39 12.80 0.29 -14.46
C VAL A 39 11.84 1.11 -13.60
N PHE A 40 10.53 1.03 -13.84
CA PHE A 40 9.51 1.67 -13.00
C PHE A 40 9.54 1.12 -11.59
N LEU A 41 9.59 -0.21 -11.42
CA LEU A 41 9.65 -0.84 -10.11
C LEU A 41 10.90 -0.42 -9.32
N ALA A 42 12.05 -0.28 -10.01
CA ALA A 42 13.31 0.07 -9.36
C ALA A 42 13.44 1.57 -9.01
N ASN A 43 12.94 2.46 -9.87
CA ASN A 43 13.20 3.92 -9.75
C ASN A 43 11.94 4.75 -9.46
N GLY A 44 10.79 4.11 -9.35
CA GLY A 44 9.47 4.74 -9.35
C GLY A 44 9.10 5.36 -10.70
N PHE A 45 7.84 5.79 -10.85
CA PHE A 45 7.37 6.42 -12.08
C PHE A 45 8.08 7.76 -12.35
N HIS A 46 8.19 8.60 -11.33
CA HIS A 46 8.78 9.94 -11.45
C HIS A 46 10.29 9.89 -11.73
N GLY A 47 11.02 9.00 -11.05
CA GLY A 47 12.46 8.78 -11.24
C GLY A 47 12.81 8.08 -12.57
N THR A 48 11.83 7.54 -13.28
CA THR A 48 12.05 6.86 -14.56
C THR A 48 12.08 7.84 -15.75
N SER A 49 13.08 7.65 -16.63
CA SER A 49 13.23 8.37 -17.90
C SER A 49 13.17 7.41 -19.11
N LEU A 50 12.78 7.93 -20.27
CA LEU A 50 12.80 7.16 -21.53
C LEU A 50 14.21 6.70 -21.93
N ASP A 51 15.25 7.44 -21.55
CA ASP A 51 16.64 7.04 -21.83
C ASP A 51 17.04 5.84 -20.98
N THR A 52 16.61 5.81 -19.71
CA THR A 52 16.81 4.67 -18.81
C THR A 52 16.10 3.43 -19.34
N ILE A 53 14.84 3.57 -19.78
CA ILE A 53 14.06 2.49 -20.40
C ILE A 53 14.74 1.99 -21.68
N ALA A 54 15.14 2.90 -22.57
CA ALA A 54 15.82 2.54 -23.83
C ALA A 54 17.11 1.76 -23.56
N LYS A 55 17.91 2.21 -22.58
CA LYS A 55 19.15 1.54 -22.17
C LYS A 55 18.88 0.14 -21.62
N ALA A 56 17.92 -0.01 -20.70
CA ALA A 56 17.53 -1.32 -20.15
C ALA A 56 17.05 -2.26 -21.25
N ALA A 57 16.28 -1.73 -22.19
CA ALA A 57 15.78 -2.43 -23.34
C ALA A 57 16.85 -2.64 -24.44
N ASN A 58 18.12 -2.28 -24.27
CA ASN A 58 19.13 -2.32 -25.34
C ASN A 58 18.60 -1.75 -26.69
N ALA A 59 17.92 -0.62 -26.60
CA ALA A 59 17.25 0.07 -27.69
C ALA A 59 17.71 1.54 -27.73
N SER A 60 17.53 2.20 -28.88
CA SER A 60 17.73 3.64 -28.95
C SER A 60 16.49 4.37 -28.43
N ARG A 61 16.65 5.61 -27.93
CA ARG A 61 15.50 6.46 -27.59
C ARG A 61 14.53 6.62 -28.76
N ALA A 62 15.07 6.75 -29.98
CA ALA A 62 14.26 6.74 -31.20
C ALA A 62 13.46 5.43 -31.33
N THR A 63 14.08 4.26 -31.11
CA THR A 63 13.37 2.98 -31.14
C THR A 63 12.22 2.95 -30.12
N VAL A 64 12.38 3.50 -28.91
CA VAL A 64 11.27 3.56 -27.95
C VAL A 64 10.12 4.43 -28.47
N TYR A 65 10.43 5.60 -29.04
CA TYR A 65 9.42 6.47 -29.65
C TYR A 65 8.70 5.85 -30.87
N GLN A 66 9.24 4.78 -31.48
CA GLN A 66 8.53 4.04 -32.55
C GLN A 66 7.26 3.37 -32.05
N TYR A 67 7.24 3.01 -30.77
CA TYR A 67 6.20 2.16 -30.20
C TYR A 67 5.35 2.91 -29.18
N PHE A 68 5.92 3.90 -28.50
CA PHE A 68 5.28 4.62 -27.40
C PHE A 68 5.50 6.13 -27.51
N ALA A 69 4.46 6.91 -27.22
CA ALA A 69 4.56 8.37 -27.23
C ALA A 69 5.42 8.92 -26.08
N GLY A 70 5.50 8.20 -24.96
CA GLY A 70 6.26 8.57 -23.78
C GLY A 70 6.15 7.54 -22.67
N LYS A 71 6.73 7.84 -21.50
CA LYS A 71 6.69 6.91 -20.35
C LYS A 71 5.27 6.74 -19.80
N ASP A 72 4.46 7.80 -19.86
CA ASP A 72 3.04 7.79 -19.49
C ASP A 72 2.23 6.83 -20.36
N ASP A 73 2.59 6.71 -21.64
CA ASP A 73 1.96 5.80 -22.59
C ASP A 73 2.29 4.34 -22.28
N ILE A 74 3.56 4.07 -22.01
CA ILE A 74 4.05 2.76 -21.54
C ILE A 74 3.34 2.37 -20.24
N PHE A 75 3.32 3.27 -19.25
CA PHE A 75 2.72 2.99 -17.95
C PHE A 75 1.21 2.76 -18.09
N ARG A 76 0.50 3.54 -18.91
CA ARG A 76 -0.93 3.32 -19.19
C ARG A 76 -1.22 1.96 -19.78
N GLU A 77 -0.39 1.50 -20.71
CA GLU A 77 -0.55 0.16 -21.25
C GLU A 77 -0.31 -0.93 -20.20
N LEU A 78 0.71 -0.79 -19.35
CA LEU A 78 0.96 -1.72 -18.24
C LEU A 78 -0.22 -1.73 -17.26
N SER A 79 -0.75 -0.56 -16.89
CA SER A 79 -1.94 -0.43 -16.04
C SER A 79 -3.15 -1.11 -16.65
N ALA A 80 -3.44 -0.87 -17.94
CA ALA A 80 -4.61 -1.47 -18.60
C ALA A 80 -4.57 -3.01 -18.66
N VAL A 81 -3.38 -3.62 -18.65
CA VAL A 81 -3.26 -5.09 -18.53
C VAL A 81 -3.51 -5.51 -17.09
N ALA A 82 -2.87 -4.85 -16.12
CA ALA A 82 -3.06 -5.14 -14.70
C ALA A 82 -4.54 -5.01 -14.27
N GLU A 83 -5.21 -3.95 -14.69
CA GLU A 83 -6.63 -3.69 -14.42
C GLU A 83 -7.53 -4.83 -14.91
N ARG A 84 -7.30 -5.30 -16.14
CA ARG A 84 -8.06 -6.42 -16.70
C ARG A 84 -7.86 -7.69 -15.88
N ASP A 85 -6.61 -8.00 -15.52
CA ASP A 85 -6.28 -9.21 -14.77
C ASP A 85 -6.89 -9.15 -13.35
N VAL A 86 -6.87 -7.98 -12.70
CA VAL A 86 -7.50 -7.74 -11.39
C VAL A 86 -9.02 -7.96 -11.46
N LEU A 87 -9.71 -7.42 -12.47
CA LEU A 87 -11.16 -7.59 -12.61
C LEU A 87 -11.54 -9.06 -12.88
N VAL A 88 -10.82 -9.72 -13.80
CA VAL A 88 -11.01 -11.15 -14.08
C VAL A 88 -10.76 -11.98 -12.80
N HIS A 89 -9.77 -11.61 -12.00
CA HIS A 89 -9.47 -12.27 -10.75
C HIS A 89 -10.60 -12.12 -9.71
N GLY A 90 -11.20 -10.93 -9.60
CA GLY A 90 -12.38 -10.71 -8.74
C GLY A 90 -13.53 -11.65 -9.11
N GLU A 91 -13.77 -11.87 -10.41
CA GLU A 91 -14.80 -12.79 -10.89
C GLU A 91 -14.54 -14.25 -10.55
N GLN A 92 -13.27 -14.64 -10.34
CA GLN A 92 -12.86 -16.02 -10.05
C GLN A 92 -12.96 -16.39 -8.56
N LEU A 93 -13.38 -15.48 -7.68
CA LEU A 93 -13.61 -15.80 -6.28
C LEU A 93 -14.71 -16.87 -6.16
N GLY A 94 -14.30 -18.06 -5.71
CA GLY A 94 -15.17 -19.21 -5.54
C GLY A 94 -16.09 -19.11 -4.32
N GLU A 95 -16.89 -20.15 -4.09
CA GLU A 95 -17.72 -20.23 -2.88
C GLU A 95 -16.83 -20.29 -1.62
N LEU A 96 -17.11 -19.40 -0.67
CA LEU A 96 -16.40 -19.32 0.60
C LEU A 96 -17.24 -19.91 1.73
N GLY A 97 -16.56 -20.37 2.78
CA GLY A 97 -17.19 -20.86 4.00
C GLY A 97 -16.19 -21.54 4.93
N PRO A 98 -16.61 -21.93 6.15
CA PRO A 98 -15.77 -22.61 7.14
C PRO A 98 -15.59 -24.12 6.80
N THR A 99 -15.33 -24.43 5.53
CA THR A 99 -15.20 -25.81 4.99
C THR A 99 -13.86 -25.98 4.29
N ILE A 100 -13.46 -27.24 4.06
CA ILE A 100 -12.22 -27.56 3.31
C ILE A 100 -12.26 -26.93 1.92
N ASP A 101 -13.40 -27.04 1.23
CA ASP A 101 -13.56 -26.49 -0.12
C ASP A 101 -13.52 -24.96 -0.13
N GLY A 102 -14.18 -24.31 0.83
CA GLY A 102 -14.18 -22.85 0.95
C GLY A 102 -12.79 -22.28 1.26
N VAL A 103 -12.08 -22.91 2.20
CA VAL A 103 -10.69 -22.55 2.53
C VAL A 103 -9.76 -22.81 1.34
N GLY A 104 -9.94 -23.93 0.62
CA GLY A 104 -9.17 -24.22 -0.58
C GLY A 104 -9.46 -23.25 -1.73
N ALA A 105 -10.70 -22.76 -1.86
CA ALA A 105 -11.08 -21.74 -2.83
C ALA A 105 -10.39 -20.40 -2.52
N LEU A 106 -10.44 -19.96 -1.26
CA LEU A 106 -9.74 -18.75 -0.81
C LEU A 106 -8.22 -18.87 -1.03
N HIS A 107 -7.63 -20.03 -0.72
CA HIS A 107 -6.19 -20.22 -0.93
C HIS A 107 -5.77 -20.08 -2.39
N ARG A 108 -6.47 -20.78 -3.31
CA ARG A 108 -6.17 -20.69 -4.74
C ARG A 108 -6.32 -19.26 -5.25
N TRP A 109 -7.35 -18.56 -4.78
CA TRP A 109 -7.57 -17.17 -5.11
C TRP A 109 -6.41 -16.29 -4.63
N LEU A 110 -5.94 -16.44 -3.38
CA LEU A 110 -4.79 -15.68 -2.87
C LEU A 110 -3.45 -16.03 -3.55
N VAL A 111 -3.24 -17.28 -3.96
CA VAL A 111 -2.06 -17.70 -4.74
C VAL A 111 -2.07 -17.07 -6.13
N GLU A 112 -3.23 -17.00 -6.77
CA GLU A 112 -3.40 -16.32 -8.05
C GLU A 112 -3.19 -14.80 -7.88
N TRP A 113 -3.74 -14.19 -6.82
CA TRP A 113 -3.50 -12.78 -6.49
C TRP A 113 -2.00 -12.48 -6.36
N ALA A 114 -1.24 -13.32 -5.65
CA ALA A 114 0.20 -13.16 -5.53
C ALA A 114 0.92 -13.25 -6.89
N THR A 115 0.41 -14.06 -7.82
CA THR A 115 0.94 -14.16 -9.20
C THR A 115 0.64 -12.92 -10.02
N ILE A 116 -0.57 -12.39 -9.94
CA ILE A 116 -0.98 -11.12 -10.56
C ILE A 116 -0.12 -9.99 -10.00
N TYR A 117 0.06 -9.95 -8.68
CA TYR A 117 0.90 -8.96 -8.02
C TYR A 117 2.35 -9.00 -8.52
N ASP A 118 2.97 -10.19 -8.56
CA ASP A 118 4.33 -10.35 -9.08
C ASP A 118 4.46 -9.90 -10.54
N THR A 119 3.46 -10.20 -11.36
CA THR A 119 3.43 -9.84 -12.78
C THR A 119 3.33 -8.33 -12.98
N HIS A 120 2.55 -7.66 -12.15
CA HIS A 120 2.20 -6.24 -12.28
C HIS A 120 2.78 -5.36 -11.18
N ALA A 121 3.85 -5.81 -10.51
CA ALA A 121 4.42 -5.15 -9.34
C ALA A 121 4.79 -3.69 -9.61
N ALA A 122 5.28 -3.38 -10.81
CA ALA A 122 5.60 -2.01 -11.24
C ALA A 122 4.39 -1.08 -11.21
N THR A 123 3.21 -1.58 -11.57
CA THR A 123 1.95 -0.83 -11.51
C THR A 123 1.51 -0.70 -10.06
N PHE A 124 1.48 -1.80 -9.30
CA PHE A 124 0.99 -1.78 -7.92
C PHE A 124 1.91 -1.04 -6.93
N ALA A 125 3.22 -1.01 -7.16
CA ALA A 125 4.17 -0.31 -6.32
C ALA A 125 3.99 1.21 -6.36
N GLU A 126 3.52 1.76 -7.48
CA GLU A 126 3.12 3.17 -7.62
C GLU A 126 1.73 3.45 -7.02
N TYR A 127 0.99 2.39 -6.66
CA TYR A 127 -0.35 2.46 -6.09
C TYR A 127 -0.40 1.76 -4.71
N PRO A 128 0.18 2.34 -3.66
CA PRO A 128 -0.02 1.81 -2.31
C PRO A 128 -1.49 1.84 -1.87
N GLY A 129 -2.36 2.59 -2.57
CA GLY A 129 -3.81 2.60 -2.36
C GLY A 129 -4.61 2.24 -3.60
N ILE A 130 -5.22 1.05 -3.60
CA ILE A 130 -6.41 0.75 -4.42
C ILE A 130 -7.52 1.73 -3.99
N GLY A 131 -7.91 2.66 -4.88
CA GLY A 131 -9.03 3.61 -4.66
C GLY A 131 -8.70 5.08 -4.38
N ASN A 132 -7.56 5.65 -4.84
CA ASN A 132 -7.24 7.08 -4.63
C ASN A 132 -7.22 7.91 -5.92
N GLU A 133 -7.87 9.09 -5.88
CA GLU A 133 -8.11 10.06 -6.97
C GLU A 133 -6.85 10.74 -7.59
N LEU A 134 -5.63 10.44 -7.14
CA LEU A 134 -4.41 11.16 -7.54
C LEU A 134 -3.34 10.28 -8.19
N ALA A 135 -3.75 9.10 -8.61
CA ALA A 135 -3.01 8.29 -9.55
C ALA A 135 -2.72 9.08 -10.86
N VAL A 136 -1.55 8.87 -11.48
CA VAL A 136 -1.20 9.45 -12.81
C VAL A 136 -2.23 9.07 -13.89
N ILE A 137 -3.03 8.03 -13.61
CA ILE A 137 -4.14 7.49 -14.40
C ILE A 137 -5.28 7.24 -13.42
N ASP A 138 -6.51 7.66 -13.73
CA ASP A 138 -7.68 7.43 -12.88
C ASP A 138 -8.00 5.93 -12.74
N THR A 139 -7.48 5.30 -11.68
CA THR A 139 -7.70 3.88 -11.34
C THR A 139 -8.81 3.68 -10.30
N GLY A 140 -9.50 4.76 -9.88
CA GLY A 140 -10.56 4.69 -8.89
C GLY A 140 -11.68 3.73 -9.30
N THR A 141 -12.01 3.75 -10.60
CA THR A 141 -13.04 2.88 -11.21
C THR A 141 -12.73 1.38 -11.07
N VAL A 142 -11.48 0.95 -11.28
CA VAL A 142 -11.13 -0.48 -11.23
C VAL A 142 -11.12 -1.02 -9.81
N ALA A 143 -10.67 -0.22 -8.85
CA ALA A 143 -10.75 -0.51 -7.42
C ALA A 143 -12.20 -0.73 -6.98
N GLU A 144 -13.08 0.19 -7.37
CA GLU A 144 -14.52 0.15 -7.08
C GLU A 144 -15.20 -1.04 -7.77
N ASP A 145 -14.89 -1.29 -9.04
CA ASP A 145 -15.43 -2.42 -9.81
C ASP A 145 -14.99 -3.76 -9.21
N PHE A 146 -13.71 -3.92 -8.88
CA PHE A 146 -13.20 -5.11 -8.20
C PHE A 146 -13.90 -5.31 -6.86
N HIS A 147 -14.00 -4.25 -6.05
CA HIS A 147 -14.71 -4.29 -4.78
C HIS A 147 -16.17 -4.70 -4.98
N HIS A 148 -16.87 -4.12 -5.95
CA HIS A 148 -18.25 -4.45 -6.27
C HIS A 148 -18.41 -5.94 -6.64
N VAL A 149 -17.54 -6.46 -7.51
CA VAL A 149 -17.56 -7.86 -7.93
C VAL A 149 -17.35 -8.78 -6.73
N VAL A 150 -16.35 -8.50 -5.88
CA VAL A 150 -16.07 -9.29 -4.68
C VAL A 150 -17.24 -9.21 -3.68
N THR A 151 -17.83 -8.04 -3.46
CA THR A 151 -19.04 -7.86 -2.64
C THR A 151 -20.18 -8.75 -3.17
N GLN A 152 -20.43 -8.79 -4.49
CA GLN A 152 -21.47 -9.66 -5.05
C GLN A 152 -21.20 -11.14 -4.77
N ARG A 153 -19.94 -11.57 -4.88
CA ARG A 153 -19.55 -12.96 -4.59
C ARG A 153 -19.73 -13.31 -3.10
N LEU A 154 -19.44 -12.37 -2.20
CA LEU A 154 -19.57 -12.57 -0.76
C LEU A 154 -21.00 -12.61 -0.24
N ARG A 155 -21.99 -12.04 -0.95
CA ARG A 155 -23.42 -12.10 -0.55
C ARG A 155 -23.94 -13.53 -0.36
N GLY A 156 -23.36 -14.51 -1.07
CA GLY A 156 -23.68 -15.93 -0.89
C GLY A 156 -22.99 -16.60 0.30
N ALA A 157 -21.93 -16.01 0.83
CA ALA A 157 -20.99 -16.66 1.76
C ALA A 157 -21.42 -16.64 3.24
N ARG A 158 -22.59 -16.08 3.59
CA ARG A 158 -23.14 -16.03 4.96
C ARG A 158 -22.13 -15.57 6.04
N VAL A 159 -21.32 -14.56 5.73
CA VAL A 159 -20.39 -13.94 6.69
C VAL A 159 -21.19 -13.36 7.88
N GLN A 160 -20.81 -13.72 9.10
CA GLN A 160 -21.48 -13.26 10.33
C GLN A 160 -20.62 -12.22 11.07
N GLY A 161 -21.27 -11.19 11.64
CA GLY A 161 -20.61 -10.20 12.49
C GLY A 161 -19.65 -9.25 11.77
N LEU A 162 -19.75 -9.15 10.45
CA LEU A 162 -19.01 -8.23 9.59
C LEU A 162 -19.87 -7.88 8.39
N ASP A 163 -19.91 -6.60 8.05
CA ASP A 163 -20.63 -6.12 6.86
C ASP A 163 -20.00 -6.69 5.58
N VAL A 164 -20.79 -6.90 4.54
CA VAL A 164 -20.31 -7.52 3.30
C VAL A 164 -19.32 -6.61 2.56
N ASP A 165 -19.52 -5.30 2.60
CA ASP A 165 -18.57 -4.35 2.00
C ASP A 165 -17.27 -4.30 2.81
N ASP A 166 -17.34 -4.34 4.15
CA ASP A 166 -16.16 -4.47 5.01
C ASP A 166 -15.38 -5.77 4.71
N ALA A 167 -16.09 -6.89 4.51
CA ALA A 167 -15.50 -8.16 4.13
C ALA A 167 -14.83 -8.12 2.74
N ALA A 168 -15.43 -7.45 1.76
CA ALA A 168 -14.84 -7.25 0.44
C ALA A 168 -13.59 -6.37 0.49
N ALA A 169 -13.63 -5.28 1.28
CA ALA A 169 -12.49 -4.41 1.51
C ALA A 169 -11.31 -5.17 2.15
N VAL A 170 -11.59 -6.05 3.11
CA VAL A 170 -10.59 -6.92 3.74
C VAL A 170 -9.91 -7.85 2.72
N LEU A 171 -10.67 -8.48 1.83
CA LEU A 171 -10.13 -9.36 0.79
C LEU A 171 -9.31 -8.63 -0.28
N GLY A 172 -9.59 -7.35 -0.55
CA GLY A 172 -8.80 -6.55 -1.49
C GLY A 172 -7.57 -5.90 -0.85
N ARG A 173 -7.76 -5.21 0.29
CA ARG A 173 -6.74 -4.32 0.87
C ARG A 173 -5.63 -5.07 1.60
N ILE A 174 -5.93 -6.12 2.35
CA ILE A 174 -4.91 -6.83 3.14
C ILE A 174 -3.94 -7.61 2.24
N PRO A 175 -4.40 -8.45 1.28
CA PRO A 175 -3.49 -9.12 0.35
C PRO A 175 -2.64 -8.15 -0.48
N HIS A 176 -3.22 -7.02 -0.90
CA HIS A 176 -2.48 -5.96 -1.59
C HIS A 176 -1.30 -5.47 -0.76
N MET A 177 -1.56 -5.05 0.48
CA MET A 177 -0.51 -4.50 1.35
C MET A 177 0.57 -5.52 1.71
N VAL A 178 0.19 -6.75 2.04
CA VAL A 178 1.18 -7.77 2.40
C VAL A 178 2.09 -8.11 1.22
N ASN A 179 1.56 -8.15 -0.01
CA ASN A 179 2.38 -8.31 -1.21
C ASN A 179 3.22 -7.07 -1.52
N LEU A 180 2.71 -5.87 -1.26
CA LEU A 180 3.49 -4.63 -1.35
C LEU A 180 4.68 -4.65 -0.38
N TYR A 181 4.47 -5.05 0.87
CA TYR A 181 5.53 -5.16 1.87
C TYR A 181 6.62 -6.15 1.45
N ARG A 182 6.22 -7.29 0.86
CA ARG A 182 7.14 -8.28 0.29
C ARG A 182 7.96 -7.69 -0.86
N HIS A 183 7.32 -7.03 -1.81
CA HIS A 183 8.00 -6.43 -2.98
C HIS A 183 8.93 -5.28 -2.62
N ARG A 184 8.54 -4.43 -1.66
CA ARG A 184 9.39 -3.35 -1.14
C ARG A 184 10.42 -3.83 -0.10
N THR A 185 10.46 -5.13 0.20
CA THR A 185 11.34 -5.70 1.24
C THR A 185 11.25 -4.98 2.58
N MET A 186 10.05 -4.48 2.92
CA MET A 186 9.82 -3.65 4.09
C MET A 186 9.98 -4.44 5.39
N PHE A 187 9.67 -5.73 5.35
CA PHE A 187 9.78 -6.67 6.44
C PHE A 187 10.38 -7.99 5.93
N PRO A 188 11.01 -8.81 6.80
CA PRO A 188 11.63 -10.08 6.41
C PRO A 188 10.57 -11.18 6.22
N LEU A 189 9.62 -10.96 5.31
CA LEU A 189 8.56 -11.91 5.01
C LEU A 189 9.11 -13.20 4.39
N PRO A 190 8.53 -14.36 4.72
CA PRO A 190 8.97 -15.65 4.22
C PRO A 190 8.67 -15.83 2.72
N ALA A 191 8.95 -17.02 2.20
CA ALA A 191 8.65 -17.38 0.82
C ALA A 191 7.16 -17.14 0.47
N ARG A 192 6.90 -16.85 -0.82
CA ARG A 192 5.57 -16.46 -1.33
C ARG A 192 4.48 -17.47 -0.97
N GLU A 193 4.81 -18.75 -0.95
CA GLU A 193 3.92 -19.85 -0.61
C GLU A 193 3.50 -19.76 0.86
N VAL A 194 4.45 -19.49 1.77
CA VAL A 194 4.19 -19.30 3.20
C VAL A 194 3.35 -18.05 3.45
N VAL A 195 3.62 -16.95 2.73
CA VAL A 195 2.82 -15.72 2.78
C VAL A 195 1.38 -15.99 2.34
N SER A 196 1.19 -16.67 1.21
CA SER A 196 -0.16 -16.97 0.68
C SER A 196 -0.94 -17.92 1.60
N ALA A 197 -0.27 -18.92 2.16
CA ALA A 197 -0.86 -19.84 3.14
C ALA A 197 -1.29 -19.10 4.42
N SER A 198 -0.39 -18.27 4.96
CA SER A 198 -0.62 -17.47 6.15
C SER A 198 -1.75 -16.45 5.96
N LEU A 199 -1.77 -15.75 4.82
CA LEU A 199 -2.87 -14.85 4.43
C LEU A 199 -4.20 -15.61 4.37
N THR A 200 -4.20 -16.84 3.84
CA THR A 200 -5.40 -17.66 3.79
C THR A 200 -5.92 -17.93 5.19
N VAL A 201 -5.06 -18.34 6.13
CA VAL A 201 -5.46 -18.59 7.53
C VAL A 201 -6.01 -17.33 8.18
N ALA A 202 -5.31 -16.20 8.06
CA ALA A 202 -5.73 -14.94 8.67
C ALA A 202 -7.07 -14.45 8.11
N LEU A 203 -7.22 -14.38 6.78
CA LEU A 203 -8.43 -13.91 6.13
C LEU A 203 -9.60 -14.87 6.32
N GLN A 204 -9.36 -16.18 6.30
CA GLN A 204 -10.38 -17.17 6.61
C GLN A 204 -10.95 -16.93 8.02
N LEU A 205 -10.09 -16.69 9.01
CA LEU A 205 -10.54 -16.43 10.38
C LEU A 205 -11.18 -15.05 10.53
N MET A 206 -10.72 -14.05 9.77
CA MET A 206 -11.38 -12.74 9.69
C MET A 206 -12.78 -12.84 9.08
N LEU A 207 -13.07 -13.78 8.17
CA LEU A 207 -14.39 -13.94 7.56
C LEU A 207 -15.27 -14.98 8.28
N PHE A 208 -14.65 -16.02 8.84
CA PHE A 208 -15.27 -17.21 9.42
C PHE A 208 -14.49 -17.64 10.70
N PRO A 209 -14.60 -16.90 11.81
CA PRO A 209 -13.81 -17.12 13.04
C PRO A 209 -14.08 -18.48 13.71
N GLU A 210 -15.20 -19.12 13.37
CA GLU A 210 -15.60 -20.45 13.78
C GLU A 210 -14.95 -21.58 12.96
N THR A 211 -14.14 -21.25 11.93
CA THR A 211 -13.48 -22.26 11.09
C THR A 211 -12.66 -23.23 11.95
N PRO A 212 -12.92 -24.55 11.88
CA PRO A 212 -12.20 -25.53 12.69
C PRO A 212 -10.71 -25.58 12.35
N ALA A 213 -9.86 -25.75 13.37
CA ALA A 213 -8.41 -25.82 13.18
C ALA A 213 -7.98 -26.95 12.21
N ALA A 214 -8.74 -28.05 12.15
CA ALA A 214 -8.47 -29.14 11.22
C ALA A 214 -8.67 -28.73 9.74
N VAL A 215 -9.58 -27.80 9.47
CA VAL A 215 -9.85 -27.28 8.12
C VAL A 215 -8.72 -26.35 7.68
N LEU A 216 -8.19 -25.52 8.60
CA LEU A 216 -7.10 -24.58 8.30
C LEU A 216 -5.78 -25.29 7.92
N ARG A 217 -5.54 -26.50 8.45
CA ARG A 217 -4.33 -27.28 8.15
C ARG A 217 -4.21 -27.74 6.69
N VAL A 218 -5.28 -27.65 5.90
CA VAL A 218 -5.27 -27.99 4.46
C VAL A 218 -4.38 -27.04 3.65
N VAL A 219 -4.07 -25.87 4.20
CA VAL A 219 -3.38 -24.78 3.49
C VAL A 219 -1.97 -24.53 4.03
N GLY A 220 -1.59 -25.16 5.15
CA GLY A 220 -0.25 -25.02 5.71
C GLY A 220 0.80 -25.76 4.88
N PRO A 221 2.08 -25.35 4.92
CA PRO A 221 3.15 -26.12 4.31
C PRO A 221 3.19 -27.52 4.93
N HIS A 222 2.71 -28.52 4.19
CA HIS A 222 2.98 -29.91 4.48
C HIS A 222 4.48 -30.13 4.20
N ASP A 223 5.27 -30.34 5.26
CA ASP A 223 6.71 -30.61 5.23
C ASP A 223 7.63 -29.46 4.76
N VAL A 224 7.93 -28.52 5.67
CA VAL A 224 9.25 -27.88 5.71
C VAL A 224 9.80 -28.02 7.12
N ARG A 225 10.41 -29.18 7.39
CA ARG A 225 11.43 -29.28 8.44
C ARG A 225 12.68 -28.57 7.93
N GLU A 226 13.26 -27.74 8.79
CA GLU A 226 14.52 -27.01 8.62
C GLU A 226 14.47 -25.78 7.70
N SER A 227 13.93 -24.69 8.24
CA SER A 227 14.38 -23.35 7.87
C SER A 227 15.41 -22.90 8.90
N VAL A 228 16.65 -22.73 8.44
CA VAL A 228 17.77 -22.17 9.19
C VAL A 228 17.35 -20.83 9.77
N THR A 229 17.35 -20.73 11.10
CA THR A 229 17.29 -19.46 11.82
C THR A 229 18.58 -18.70 11.49
N THR A 230 18.59 -17.95 10.39
CA THR A 230 19.63 -16.96 10.17
C THR A 230 19.44 -15.91 11.26
N PRO A 231 20.42 -15.69 12.16
CA PRO A 231 20.29 -14.69 13.20
C PRO A 231 19.99 -13.35 12.53
N LEU A 232 19.00 -12.66 13.08
CA LEU A 232 18.74 -11.26 12.81
C LEU A 232 20.06 -10.50 13.02
N VAL A 233 20.78 -10.17 11.95
CA VAL A 233 21.68 -9.02 11.99
C VAL A 233 20.77 -7.81 11.82
N VAL A 234 20.01 -7.50 12.88
CA VAL A 234 19.68 -6.11 13.13
C VAL A 234 21.04 -5.47 13.27
N ALA A 235 21.37 -4.56 12.37
CA ALA A 235 22.50 -3.69 12.61
C ALA A 235 22.22 -3.02 13.96
N ASP A 236 22.88 -3.51 15.01
CA ASP A 236 23.09 -2.77 16.24
C ASP A 236 23.88 -1.53 15.83
N ARG A 237 23.14 -0.49 15.45
CA ARG A 237 23.70 0.77 15.04
C ARG A 237 22.88 1.86 15.69
N THR A 238 23.51 2.27 16.79
CA THR A 238 23.31 3.46 17.61
C THR A 238 22.03 3.45 18.44
N GLU A 239 22.23 3.36 19.76
CA GLU A 239 21.37 4.01 20.75
C GLU A 239 21.10 5.44 20.26
N SER A 240 19.96 5.63 19.60
CA SER A 240 19.53 6.95 19.13
C SER A 240 19.14 7.78 20.35
N THR A 241 19.80 8.92 20.48
CA THR A 241 19.46 9.93 21.47
C THR A 241 18.01 10.37 21.23
N PRO A 242 17.14 10.42 22.26
CA PRO A 242 15.77 10.89 22.10
C PRO A 242 15.75 12.28 21.44
N ALA A 243 14.82 12.48 20.51
CA ALA A 243 14.66 13.76 19.82
C ALA A 243 14.54 14.89 20.85
N VAL A 244 15.37 15.93 20.72
CA VAL A 244 15.31 17.11 21.57
C VAL A 244 13.92 17.74 21.42
N ILE A 245 13.20 17.90 22.53
CA ILE A 245 11.88 18.52 22.54
C ILE A 245 12.09 20.03 22.50
N ASP A 246 11.97 20.62 21.30
CA ASP A 246 11.84 22.08 21.15
C ASP A 246 10.55 22.57 21.82
N PRO A 247 10.52 23.82 22.32
CA PRO A 247 9.34 24.39 22.94
C PRO A 247 8.14 24.35 21.98
N PRO A 248 6.90 24.14 22.49
CA PRO A 248 5.73 24.00 21.64
C PRO A 248 5.52 25.25 20.79
N LEU A 249 5.24 25.02 19.49
CA LEU A 249 4.92 26.09 18.55
C LEU A 249 3.74 26.93 19.04
N SER A 250 3.74 28.21 18.65
CA SER A 250 2.57 29.07 18.88
C SER A 250 1.31 28.51 18.18
N PRO A 251 0.09 28.88 18.61
CA PRO A 251 -1.15 28.43 17.97
C PRO A 251 -1.17 28.65 16.45
N ILE A 252 -0.69 29.81 15.99
CA ILE A 252 -0.59 30.12 14.55
C ILE A 252 0.34 29.15 13.82
N GLY A 253 1.44 28.75 14.48
CA GLY A 253 2.36 27.76 13.92
C GLY A 253 1.68 26.39 13.78
N GLN A 254 0.91 25.97 14.78
CA GLN A 254 0.12 24.72 14.73
C GLN A 254 -0.96 24.77 13.65
N ASP A 255 -1.65 25.90 13.49
CA ASP A 255 -2.64 26.10 12.43
C ASP A 255 -2.02 25.94 11.03
N VAL A 256 -0.83 26.52 10.82
CA VAL A 256 -0.07 26.36 9.57
C VAL A 256 0.25 24.89 9.31
N LEU A 257 0.72 24.15 10.31
CA LEU A 257 1.03 22.73 10.15
C LEU A 257 -0.21 21.91 9.78
N SER A 258 -1.33 22.13 10.49
CA SER A 258 -2.60 21.45 10.26
C SER A 258 -3.13 21.68 8.84
N VAL A 259 -3.19 22.94 8.41
CA VAL A 259 -3.60 23.32 7.05
C VAL A 259 -2.67 22.72 6.00
N SER A 260 -1.36 22.74 6.25
CA SER A 260 -0.37 22.17 5.33
C SER A 260 -0.55 20.65 5.18
N SER A 261 -0.76 19.92 6.29
CA SER A 261 -1.02 18.47 6.25
C SER A 261 -2.26 18.16 5.41
N ALA A 262 -3.35 18.92 5.57
CA ALA A 262 -4.57 18.77 4.78
C ALA A 262 -4.33 19.05 3.28
N LEU A 263 -3.63 20.13 2.94
CA LEU A 263 -3.30 20.45 1.55
C LEU A 263 -2.41 19.39 0.90
N PHE A 264 -1.40 18.87 1.62
CA PHE A 264 -0.57 17.77 1.12
C PHE A 264 -1.39 16.49 0.92
N ALA A 265 -2.35 16.22 1.79
CA ALA A 265 -3.24 15.07 1.66
C ALA A 265 -4.18 15.19 0.44
N GLU A 266 -4.68 16.40 0.15
CA GLU A 266 -5.62 16.68 -0.94
C GLU A 266 -4.93 16.79 -2.31
N ARG A 267 -3.77 17.45 -2.39
CA ARG A 267 -3.15 17.81 -3.68
C ARG A 267 -1.82 17.13 -3.94
N GLY A 268 -1.27 16.45 -2.93
CA GLY A 268 0.10 15.93 -2.95
C GLY A 268 1.13 17.02 -2.62
N TYR A 269 2.28 16.62 -2.08
CA TYR A 269 3.31 17.53 -1.58
C TYR A 269 3.91 18.45 -2.66
N TYR A 270 4.20 17.92 -3.85
CA TYR A 270 4.87 18.70 -4.90
C TYR A 270 3.96 19.77 -5.52
N ALA A 271 2.64 19.54 -5.55
CA ALA A 271 1.66 20.46 -6.12
C ALA A 271 1.34 21.67 -5.22
N VAL A 272 1.68 21.61 -3.93
CA VAL A 272 1.40 22.67 -2.96
C VAL A 272 2.58 23.64 -2.87
N GLY A 273 2.29 24.94 -3.01
CA GLY A 273 3.21 26.06 -2.81
C GLY A 273 3.04 26.75 -1.45
N MET A 274 3.98 27.63 -1.09
CA MET A 274 3.90 28.44 0.14
C MET A 274 2.73 29.42 0.09
N GLU A 275 2.37 29.90 -1.10
CA GLU A 275 1.25 30.79 -1.34
C GLU A 275 -0.09 30.10 -1.07
N ASP A 276 -0.23 28.83 -1.46
CA ASP A 276 -1.42 28.03 -1.20
C ASP A 276 -1.62 27.84 0.31
N ILE A 277 -0.53 27.55 1.03
CA ILE A 277 -0.54 27.38 2.49
C ILE A 277 -0.93 28.69 3.19
N ALA A 278 -0.33 29.82 2.79
CA ALA A 278 -0.67 31.12 3.36
C ALA A 278 -2.14 31.46 3.15
N ALA A 279 -2.66 31.23 1.94
CA ALA A 279 -4.05 31.49 1.61
C ALA A 279 -5.01 30.58 2.39
N ALA A 280 -4.71 29.28 2.50
CA ALA A 280 -5.54 28.33 3.22
C ALA A 280 -5.53 28.54 4.74
N ALA A 281 -4.44 29.09 5.30
CA ALA A 281 -4.34 29.43 6.72
C ALA A 281 -4.88 30.84 7.06
N ASP A 282 -5.40 31.58 6.06
CA ASP A 282 -5.81 32.99 6.21
C ASP A 282 -4.68 33.89 6.75
N LEU A 283 -3.46 33.68 6.27
CA LEU A 283 -2.26 34.40 6.69
C LEU A 283 -1.66 35.22 5.54
N SER A 284 -1.05 36.36 5.89
CA SER A 284 -0.17 37.05 4.94
C SER A 284 1.09 36.22 4.69
N ARG A 285 1.69 36.34 3.49
CA ARG A 285 3.00 35.70 3.18
C ARG A 285 4.03 36.06 4.25
N ALA A 286 4.16 37.34 4.60
CA ALA A 286 5.11 37.78 5.62
C ALA A 286 4.88 37.10 6.98
N THR A 287 3.62 36.82 7.35
CA THR A 287 3.28 36.09 8.57
C THR A 287 3.71 34.63 8.47
N LEU A 288 3.41 33.94 7.36
CA LEU A 288 3.82 32.55 7.14
C LEU A 288 5.36 32.41 7.19
N TYR A 289 6.07 33.25 6.43
CA TYR A 289 7.53 33.26 6.37
C TYR A 289 8.22 33.57 7.71
N ARG A 290 7.50 34.14 8.69
CA ARG A 290 8.01 34.31 10.05
C ARG A 290 8.08 33.00 10.83
N TYR A 291 7.22 32.04 10.51
CA TYR A 291 7.17 30.72 11.16
C TYR A 291 7.94 29.67 10.38
N PHE A 292 7.74 29.63 9.06
CA PHE A 292 8.37 28.65 8.19
C PHE A 292 8.84 29.33 6.92
N SER A 293 10.15 29.23 6.66
CA SER A 293 10.77 29.84 5.48
C SER A 293 10.53 29.01 4.23
N THR A 294 10.30 27.70 4.39
CA THR A 294 10.08 26.78 3.27
C THR A 294 9.04 25.72 3.60
N LYS A 295 8.43 25.13 2.56
CA LYS A 295 7.53 23.98 2.75
C LYS A 295 8.26 22.71 3.21
N VAL A 296 9.59 22.65 3.03
CA VAL A 296 10.44 21.56 3.53
C VAL A 296 10.52 21.65 5.05
N GLU A 297 10.68 22.84 5.62
CA GLU A 297 10.66 23.05 7.08
C GLU A 297 9.31 22.65 7.70
N ILE A 298 8.20 22.96 7.03
CA ILE A 298 6.85 22.54 7.44
C ILE A 298 6.75 21.00 7.45
N LEU A 299 7.20 20.34 6.39
CA LEU A 299 7.18 18.88 6.30
C LEU A 299 8.10 18.21 7.33
N ALA A 300 9.26 18.81 7.61
CA ALA A 300 10.20 18.35 8.62
C ALA A 300 9.56 18.36 10.01
N GLU A 301 8.91 19.46 10.36
CA GLU A 301 8.27 19.63 11.65
C GLU A 301 7.04 18.71 11.79
N LEU A 302 6.21 18.60 10.75
CA LEU A 302 5.11 17.62 10.70
C LEU A 302 5.60 16.19 10.87
N THR A 303 6.71 15.82 10.20
CA THR A 303 7.33 14.49 10.32
C THR A 303 7.83 14.24 11.73
N ARG A 304 8.48 15.23 12.36
CA ARG A 304 8.97 15.14 13.74
C ARG A 304 7.82 14.94 14.73
N GLN A 305 6.73 15.69 14.59
CA GLN A 305 5.53 15.54 15.44
C GLN A 305 4.88 14.16 15.23
N ALA A 306 4.71 13.75 13.97
CA ALA A 306 4.14 12.44 13.64
C ALA A 306 4.97 11.29 14.23
N THR A 307 6.31 11.34 14.11
CA THR A 307 7.21 10.32 14.68
C THR A 307 7.12 10.26 16.20
N ALA A 308 7.15 11.40 16.89
CA ALA A 308 7.05 11.43 18.35
C ALA A 308 5.70 10.88 18.85
N GLU A 309 4.60 11.28 18.21
CA GLU A 309 3.25 10.85 18.58
C GLU A 309 3.04 9.36 18.31
N ILE A 310 3.51 8.84 17.17
CA ILE A 310 3.36 7.42 16.86
C ILE A 310 4.24 6.53 17.73
N GLU A 311 5.41 6.99 18.14
CA GLU A 311 6.27 6.26 19.09
C GLU A 311 5.61 6.11 20.46
N GLU A 312 5.06 7.20 20.99
CA GLU A 312 4.32 7.19 22.25
C GLU A 312 3.10 6.26 22.15
N HIS A 313 2.34 6.39 21.06
CA HIS A 313 1.17 5.56 20.81
C HIS A 313 1.53 4.07 20.66
N ALA A 314 2.58 3.74 19.91
CA ALA A 314 3.08 2.37 19.71
C ALA A 314 3.49 1.73 21.04
N ALA A 315 4.16 2.47 21.93
CA ALA A 315 4.64 1.97 23.22
C ALA A 315 3.51 1.53 24.17
N ALA A 316 2.27 1.93 23.92
CA ALA A 316 1.10 1.48 24.67
C ALA A 316 0.56 0.11 24.20
N LEU A 317 0.80 -0.28 22.95
CA LEU A 317 0.16 -1.46 22.33
C LEU A 317 0.43 -2.78 23.08
N PRO A 318 1.68 -3.15 23.45
CA PRO A 318 1.94 -4.45 24.10
C PRO A 318 1.31 -4.56 25.49
N ARG A 319 0.98 -3.43 26.13
CA ARG A 319 0.38 -3.36 27.47
C ARG A 319 -1.15 -3.23 27.40
N THR A 320 -1.71 -3.20 26.20
CA THR A 320 -3.13 -2.95 25.98
C THR A 320 -3.92 -4.19 26.37
N ALA A 321 -4.77 -4.06 27.39
CA ALA A 321 -5.69 -5.11 27.79
C ALA A 321 -6.74 -5.34 26.68
N ALA A 322 -7.38 -6.51 26.67
CA ALA A 322 -8.38 -6.83 25.65
C ALA A 322 -9.48 -5.77 25.53
N GLY A 323 -9.93 -5.17 26.63
CA GLY A 323 -10.93 -4.09 26.63
C GLY A 323 -10.46 -2.75 26.06
N SER A 324 -9.15 -2.48 26.02
CA SER A 324 -8.59 -1.17 25.58
C SER A 324 -8.02 -1.18 24.16
N LEU A 325 -8.15 -2.30 23.42
CA LEU A 325 -7.68 -2.38 22.03
C LEU A 325 -8.45 -1.41 21.11
N ILE A 326 -9.75 -1.24 21.33
CA ILE A 326 -10.57 -0.30 20.52
C ILE A 326 -10.09 1.14 20.75
N ASP A 327 -9.82 1.52 22.00
CA ASP A 327 -9.32 2.86 22.34
C ASP A 327 -7.94 3.11 21.70
N TRP A 328 -7.07 2.09 21.72
CA TRP A 328 -5.79 2.17 21.02
C TRP A 328 -6.00 2.34 19.51
N MET A 329 -6.86 1.53 18.88
CA MET A 329 -7.17 1.65 17.45
C MET A 329 -7.76 3.01 17.10
N LEU A 330 -8.60 3.59 17.97
CA LEU A 330 -9.17 4.92 17.78
C LEU A 330 -8.09 6.00 17.81
N GLY A 331 -7.13 5.91 18.73
CA GLY A 331 -5.96 6.77 18.74
C GLY A 331 -5.15 6.65 17.45
N TYR A 332 -4.93 5.41 16.96
CA TYR A 332 -4.22 5.16 15.71
C TYR A 332 -4.97 5.73 14.48
N VAL A 333 -6.29 5.57 14.41
CA VAL A 333 -7.12 6.12 13.31
C VAL A 333 -7.04 7.66 13.30
N ARG A 334 -7.14 8.29 14.47
CA ARG A 334 -7.01 9.76 14.61
C ARG A 334 -5.62 10.27 14.24
N PHE A 335 -4.58 9.55 14.65
CA PHE A 335 -3.20 9.81 14.23
C PHE A 335 -3.09 9.74 12.70
N HIS A 336 -3.57 8.65 12.10
CA HIS A 336 -3.50 8.44 10.65
C HIS A 336 -4.25 9.53 9.88
N ARG A 337 -5.41 9.97 10.39
CA ARG A 337 -6.21 11.06 9.81
C ARG A 337 -5.50 12.40 9.89
N THR A 338 -4.94 12.74 11.04
CA THR A 338 -4.22 14.00 11.29
C THR A 338 -2.98 14.14 10.39
N TYR A 339 -2.22 13.05 10.24
CA TYR A 339 -0.97 13.05 9.50
C TYR A 339 -1.09 12.43 8.10
N ARG A 340 -2.29 12.30 7.53
CA ARG A 340 -2.52 11.64 6.24
C ARG A 340 -1.62 12.19 5.13
N GLY A 341 -1.42 13.51 5.08
CA GLY A 341 -0.54 14.17 4.10
C GLY A 341 0.94 13.81 4.28
N VAL A 342 1.37 13.63 5.52
CA VAL A 342 2.75 13.24 5.89
C VAL A 342 2.98 11.76 5.59
N ILE A 343 2.06 10.90 6.02
CA ILE A 343 2.11 9.45 5.79
C ILE A 343 2.12 9.16 4.29
N ARG A 344 1.32 9.90 3.51
CA ARG A 344 1.37 9.82 2.05
C ARG A 344 2.75 10.21 1.51
N ALA A 345 3.31 11.32 1.97
CA ALA A 345 4.64 11.75 1.54
C ALA A 345 5.77 10.79 1.97
N TRP A 346 5.59 10.01 3.06
CA TRP A 346 6.47 8.89 3.42
C TRP A 346 6.37 7.75 2.39
N LEU A 347 5.15 7.33 2.04
CA LEU A 347 4.91 6.21 1.12
C LEU A 347 5.35 6.50 -0.33
N ASP A 348 5.21 7.76 -0.75
CA ASP A 348 5.62 8.25 -2.07
C ASP A 348 7.14 8.53 -2.16
N GLY A 349 7.91 8.26 -1.10
CA GLY A 349 9.37 8.46 -1.05
C GLY A 349 9.83 9.93 -0.98
N THR A 350 8.91 10.88 -1.11
CA THR A 350 9.15 12.33 -1.12
C THR A 350 9.83 12.83 0.14
N VAL A 351 9.45 12.27 1.30
CA VAL A 351 10.05 12.66 2.58
C VAL A 351 11.51 12.20 2.67
N ALA A 352 11.84 10.99 2.24
CA ALA A 352 13.22 10.49 2.26
C ALA A 352 14.15 11.32 1.35
N GLU A 353 13.62 11.88 0.24
CA GLU A 353 14.39 12.78 -0.62
C GLU A 353 14.69 14.15 0.03
N GLN A 354 13.80 14.62 0.92
CA GLN A 354 13.83 15.98 1.45
C GLN A 354 14.25 16.06 2.93
N LEU A 355 14.17 14.96 3.67
CA LEU A 355 14.41 14.82 5.11
C LEU A 355 15.31 13.60 5.37
N SER A 356 15.99 13.55 6.52
CA SER A 356 16.85 12.41 6.86
C SER A 356 16.06 11.11 7.06
N ASP A 357 16.50 10.01 6.44
CA ASP A 357 15.90 8.66 6.52
C ASP A 357 15.54 8.21 7.95
N ALA A 358 16.38 8.59 8.93
CA ALA A 358 16.27 8.16 10.32
C ALA A 358 14.90 8.45 10.97
N ALA A 359 14.26 9.60 10.67
CA ALA A 359 13.02 9.98 11.37
C ALA A 359 11.81 9.13 10.97
N VAL A 360 11.72 8.73 9.69
CA VAL A 360 10.63 7.90 9.17
C VAL A 360 10.82 6.44 9.55
N GLU A 361 12.07 5.96 9.47
CA GLU A 361 12.44 4.61 9.91
C GLU A 361 12.10 4.38 11.38
N HIS A 362 12.30 5.39 12.24
CA HIS A 362 11.97 5.29 13.66
C HIS A 362 10.48 5.10 13.91
N GLY A 363 9.60 5.89 13.28
CA GLY A 363 8.15 5.82 13.50
C GLY A 363 7.54 4.51 13.01
N ILE A 364 7.83 4.11 11.77
CA ILE A 364 7.39 2.82 11.20
C ILE A 364 7.98 1.66 12.02
N GLY A 365 9.26 1.76 12.38
CA GLY A 365 9.94 0.76 13.20
C GLY A 365 9.33 0.61 14.60
N ALA A 366 8.84 1.70 15.21
CA ALA A 366 8.20 1.67 16.52
C ALA A 366 6.90 0.87 16.51
N ILE A 367 6.02 1.12 15.53
CA ILE A 367 4.77 0.35 15.37
C ILE A 367 5.07 -1.11 15.05
N HIS A 368 6.03 -1.40 14.17
CA HIS A 368 6.41 -2.78 13.85
C HIS A 368 6.91 -3.55 15.09
N ARG A 369 7.81 -2.94 15.88
CA ARG A 369 8.28 -3.53 17.15
C ARG A 369 7.15 -3.75 18.16
N ALA A 370 6.25 -2.78 18.29
CA ALA A 370 5.12 -2.87 19.20
C ALA A 370 4.13 -3.98 18.80
N VAL A 371 3.87 -4.13 17.49
CA VAL A 371 3.06 -5.23 16.95
C VAL A 371 3.74 -6.57 17.24
N GLY A 372 5.04 -6.72 16.96
CA GLY A 372 5.78 -7.95 17.27
C GLY A 372 5.71 -8.31 18.75
N ALA A 373 5.98 -7.33 19.63
CA ALA A 373 5.90 -7.53 21.07
C ALA A 373 4.49 -7.92 21.57
N LEU A 374 3.42 -7.42 20.94
CA LEU A 374 2.06 -7.87 21.23
C LEU A 374 1.82 -9.30 20.75
N LEU A 375 2.25 -9.63 19.53
CA LEU A 375 2.06 -10.96 18.95
C LEU A 375 2.83 -12.04 19.74
N ASP A 376 3.98 -11.71 20.33
CA ASP A 376 4.73 -12.59 21.22
C ASP A 376 3.95 -12.97 22.51
N THR A 377 2.90 -12.23 22.85
CA THR A 377 2.06 -12.51 24.04
C THR A 377 0.87 -13.43 23.75
N VAL A 378 0.59 -13.75 22.49
CA VAL A 378 -0.58 -14.55 22.09
C VAL A 378 -0.16 -15.81 21.33
N GLU A 379 -0.97 -16.86 21.43
CA GLU A 379 -0.78 -18.03 20.57
C GLU A 379 -1.43 -17.79 19.21
N LEU A 380 -0.61 -17.78 18.15
CA LEU A 380 -1.10 -17.62 16.79
C LEU A 380 -1.81 -18.87 16.28
N PRO A 381 -2.81 -18.73 15.38
CA PRO A 381 -3.47 -19.87 14.75
C PRO A 381 -2.46 -20.80 14.03
N ALA A 382 -2.67 -22.11 14.15
CA ALA A 382 -1.83 -23.09 13.47
C ALA A 382 -1.76 -22.84 11.95
N GLY A 383 -0.54 -22.81 11.41
CA GLY A 383 -0.28 -22.57 9.99
C GLY A 383 -0.10 -21.10 9.62
N LEU A 384 -0.21 -20.17 10.57
CA LEU A 384 0.13 -18.77 10.39
C LEU A 384 1.59 -18.52 10.81
N ASP A 385 2.38 -17.95 9.91
CA ASP A 385 3.76 -17.52 10.19
C ASP A 385 3.81 -16.20 10.98
N ASP A 386 4.72 -16.09 11.94
CA ASP A 386 4.83 -14.94 12.86
C ASP A 386 5.12 -13.62 12.11
N GLN A 387 5.98 -13.65 11.09
CA GLN A 387 6.32 -12.46 10.31
C GLN A 387 5.13 -12.03 9.45
N VAL A 388 4.39 -13.01 8.89
CA VAL A 388 3.18 -12.72 8.13
C VAL A 388 2.05 -12.21 9.04
N ALA A 389 1.93 -12.71 10.26
CA ALA A 389 0.98 -12.19 11.26
C ALA A 389 1.24 -10.71 11.55
N GLY A 390 2.52 -10.32 11.75
CA GLY A 390 2.92 -8.92 11.89
C GLY A 390 2.52 -8.07 10.68
N ALA A 391 2.79 -8.54 9.47
CA ALA A 391 2.41 -7.83 8.24
C ALA A 391 0.89 -7.72 8.05
N VAL A 392 0.12 -8.75 8.41
CA VAL A 392 -1.36 -8.68 8.39
C VAL A 392 -1.86 -7.65 9.39
N PHE A 393 -1.29 -7.59 10.59
CA PHE A 393 -1.65 -6.57 11.58
C PHE A 393 -1.40 -5.17 11.03
N LEU A 394 -0.21 -4.93 10.46
CA LEU A 394 0.15 -3.65 9.85
C LEU A 394 -0.74 -3.30 8.66
N ALA A 395 -1.13 -4.28 7.85
CA ALA A 395 -2.07 -4.07 6.75
C ALA A 395 -3.46 -3.64 7.25
N VAL A 396 -3.94 -4.22 8.36
CA VAL A 396 -5.18 -3.78 9.03
C VAL A 396 -5.03 -2.33 9.50
N LEU A 397 -3.92 -1.99 10.17
CA LEU A 397 -3.64 -0.62 10.61
C LEU A 397 -3.63 0.38 9.45
N GLY A 398 -2.90 0.07 8.38
CA GLY A 398 -2.68 1.02 7.30
C GLY A 398 -3.91 1.29 6.41
N ARG A 399 -4.77 0.29 6.19
CA ARG A 399 -5.81 0.37 5.13
C ARG A 399 -7.24 0.28 5.61
N MET A 400 -7.47 -0.13 6.86
CA MET A 400 -8.81 -0.17 7.43
C MET A 400 -9.16 1.13 8.18
N THR A 401 -8.23 2.09 8.22
CA THR A 401 -8.48 3.48 8.59
C THR A 401 -9.21 4.26 7.49
N GLU A 402 -9.19 3.76 6.25
CA GLU A 402 -9.87 4.36 5.11
C GLU A 402 -11.32 3.85 5.00
N PRO A 403 -12.26 4.73 4.62
CA PRO A 403 -13.65 4.36 4.36
C PRO A 403 -13.79 3.13 3.48
N THR A 404 -14.64 2.18 3.87
CA THR A 404 -14.91 0.94 3.13
C THR A 404 -16.19 0.98 2.32
N ALA A 405 -17.11 1.93 2.61
CA ALA A 405 -18.38 2.10 1.91
C ALA A 405 -18.70 3.59 1.72
N ALA A 406 -19.43 3.92 0.65
CA ALA A 406 -19.97 5.26 0.39
C ALA A 406 -21.24 5.60 1.21
N THR A 407 -21.71 4.70 2.07
CA THR A 407 -23.04 4.79 2.71
C THR A 407 -23.00 4.59 4.23
N ALA A 408 -22.28 5.47 4.92
CA ALA A 408 -22.53 5.97 6.29
C ALA A 408 -21.53 7.11 6.54
N PRO A 409 -21.78 8.07 7.43
CA PRO A 409 -20.71 8.97 7.83
C PRO A 409 -19.60 8.14 8.50
N ASP A 410 -18.43 8.09 7.87
CA ASP A 410 -17.24 7.45 8.42
C ASP A 410 -16.84 8.15 9.71
N SER A 411 -17.03 7.46 10.83
CA SER A 411 -16.50 7.90 12.11
C SER A 411 -15.23 7.12 12.43
N ASP A 412 -14.29 7.80 13.08
CA ASP A 412 -13.02 7.18 13.50
C ASP A 412 -13.29 5.97 14.42
N GLU A 413 -14.40 6.00 15.17
CA GLU A 413 -14.87 4.91 16.02
C GLU A 413 -15.26 3.65 15.22
N ARG A 414 -15.98 3.78 14.10
CA ARG A 414 -16.34 2.62 13.26
C ARG A 414 -15.10 1.94 12.70
N ALA A 415 -14.13 2.72 12.21
CA ALA A 415 -12.86 2.18 11.70
C ALA A 415 -12.09 1.45 12.81
N ALA A 416 -12.00 2.06 13.99
CA ALA A 416 -11.35 1.45 15.15
C ALA A 416 -12.01 0.14 15.59
N GLU A 417 -13.34 0.10 15.64
CA GLU A 417 -14.12 -1.10 15.96
C GLU A 417 -13.90 -2.21 14.93
N LEU A 418 -13.92 -1.87 13.64
CA LEU A 418 -13.65 -2.81 12.54
C LEU A 418 -12.25 -3.40 12.66
N MET A 419 -11.22 -2.56 12.83
CA MET A 419 -9.83 -2.98 13.00
C MET A 419 -9.67 -3.95 14.17
N ALA A 420 -10.20 -3.57 15.34
CA ALA A 420 -10.15 -4.42 16.53
C ALA A 420 -10.92 -5.74 16.35
N ASN A 421 -12.08 -5.71 15.68
CA ASN A 421 -12.87 -6.90 15.39
C ASN A 421 -12.10 -7.87 14.46
N LEU A 422 -11.54 -7.38 13.35
CA LEU A 422 -10.76 -8.20 12.41
C LEU A 422 -9.57 -8.90 13.09
N LEU A 423 -8.82 -8.16 13.93
CA LEU A 423 -7.69 -8.71 14.65
C LEU A 423 -8.13 -9.74 15.70
N ARG A 424 -9.21 -9.48 16.47
CA ARG A 424 -9.74 -10.45 17.45
C ARG A 424 -10.32 -11.71 16.79
N ARG A 425 -10.86 -11.62 15.59
CA ARG A 425 -11.34 -12.78 14.83
C ARG A 425 -10.20 -13.68 14.37
N SER A 426 -9.00 -13.12 14.12
CA SER A 426 -7.87 -13.80 13.49
C SER A 426 -6.64 -13.96 14.39
N LEU A 427 -5.87 -12.90 14.60
CA LEU A 427 -4.56 -12.92 15.27
C LEU A 427 -4.69 -12.91 16.80
N LEU A 428 -5.63 -12.14 17.33
CA LEU A 428 -5.77 -11.83 18.76
C LEU A 428 -6.94 -12.58 19.41
N ARG A 429 -7.19 -13.82 19.01
CA ARG A 429 -8.39 -14.61 19.41
C ARG A 429 -8.51 -14.84 20.92
N GLN A 430 -7.39 -14.77 21.63
CA GLN A 430 -7.31 -14.96 23.08
C GLN A 430 -7.60 -13.66 23.85
N LEU A 431 -7.46 -12.50 23.21
CA LEU A 431 -7.80 -11.18 23.76
C LEU A 431 -9.29 -10.87 23.52
N LYS A 432 -10.17 -11.65 24.14
CA LYS A 432 -11.62 -11.36 24.14
C LYS A 432 -11.95 -10.26 25.15
N ALA A 433 -12.86 -9.36 24.74
CA ALA A 433 -13.27 -8.16 25.49
C ALA A 433 -13.77 -8.47 26.90
#